data_AF-A0A158C0D4-F1
#
_entry.id   AF-A0A158C0D4-F1
#
_cell.length_a   1.000
_cell.length_b   1.000
_cell.length_c   1.000
_cell.angle_alpha   90.00
_cell.angle_beta   90.00
_cell.angle_gamma   90.00
#
_symmetry.space_group_name_H-M   'P 1'
#
loop_
_entity.id
_entity.type
_entity.pdbx_description
1 polymer ?
#
loop_
_entity_poly.entity_id
_entity_poly.type
_entity_poly.pdbx_seq_one_letter_code
_entity_poly.pdbx_strand_id
1 'polypeptide(L)'
;MKVTAFLEQAKREAQLVDALLVARYALVIHDGMTLLGDDEPPTRWRVNVKAELHRIDAALQLAGVTQQPLRPPMLDRGDGVPPDASE
;
A
#
# COMPACT_ATOMS: atom_id res chain seq x y z
N MET A 1 25.38 6.12 -26.40
CA MET A 1 24.06 5.52 -26.10
C MET A 1 23.01 6.23 -26.95
N LYS A 2 22.11 5.53 -27.64
CA LYS A 2 21.06 6.18 -28.47
C LYS A 2 20.06 6.86 -27.53
N VAL A 3 19.66 8.10 -27.85
CA VAL A 3 18.70 8.89 -27.05
C VAL A 3 17.39 8.12 -26.80
N THR A 4 16.93 7.36 -27.80
CA THR A 4 15.73 6.52 -27.68
C THR A 4 15.88 5.40 -26.65
N ALA A 5 17.05 4.76 -26.58
CA ALA A 5 17.31 3.70 -25.60
C ALA A 5 17.36 4.26 -24.17
N PHE A 6 17.87 5.49 -24.00
CA PHE A 6 17.84 6.19 -22.72
C PHE A 6 16.40 6.50 -22.26
N LEU A 7 15.57 7.02 -23.15
CA LEU A 7 14.17 7.34 -22.84
C LEU A 7 13.36 6.08 -22.48
N GLU A 8 13.55 4.99 -23.22
CA GLU A 8 12.89 3.71 -22.92
C GLU A 8 13.33 3.14 -21.57
N GLN A 9 14.61 3.28 -21.22
CA GLN A 9 15.12 2.85 -19.92
C GLN A 9 14.51 3.69 -18.78
N ALA A 10 14.53 5.02 -18.91
CA ALA A 10 13.95 5.92 -17.92
C ALA A 10 12.44 5.67 -17.72
N LYS A 11 11.71 5.35 -18.80
CA LYS A 11 10.28 5.01 -18.73
C LYS A 11 10.05 3.72 -17.93
N ARG A 12 10.85 2.67 -18.16
CA ARG A 12 10.75 1.41 -17.41
C ARG A 12 11.07 1.60 -15.93
N GLU A 13 12.09 2.39 -15.62
CA GLU A 13 12.46 2.71 -14.25
C GLU A 13 11.34 3.48 -13.54
N ALA A 14 10.74 4.47 -14.19
CA ALA A 14 9.61 5.20 -13.64
C ALA A 14 8.39 4.30 -13.39
N GLN A 15 8.07 3.40 -14.32
CA GLN A 15 6.97 2.43 -14.18
C GLN A 15 7.22 1.44 -13.04
N LEU A 16 8.46 1.00 -12.86
CA LEU A 16 8.84 0.11 -11.76
C LEU A 16 8.66 0.81 -10.41
N VAL A 17 9.13 2.06 -10.29
CA VAL A 17 8.95 2.87 -9.08
C VAL A 17 7.47 3.06 -8.74
N ASP A 18 6.65 3.40 -9.73
CA ASP A 18 5.20 3.57 -9.54
C ASP A 18 4.54 2.27 -9.03
N ALA A 19 4.84 1.14 -9.67
CA ALA A 19 4.34 -0.17 -9.23
C ALA A 19 4.77 -0.53 -7.80
N LEU A 20 6.02 -0.23 -7.43
CA LEU A 20 6.52 -0.45 -6.06
C LEU A 20 5.82 0.45 -5.04
N LEU A 21 5.54 1.71 -5.39
CA LEU A 21 4.80 2.63 -4.52
C LEU A 21 3.37 2.15 -4.29
N VAL A 22 2.68 1.70 -5.35
CA VAL A 22 1.33 1.13 -5.26
C VAL A 22 1.33 -0.15 -4.41
N ALA A 23 2.29 -1.05 -4.63
CA ALA A 23 2.42 -2.28 -3.86
C ALA A 23 2.68 -2.00 -2.37
N ARG A 24 3.59 -1.06 -2.07
CA ARG A 24 3.88 -0.63 -0.69
C ARG A 24 2.62 -0.12 -0.01
N TYR A 25 1.91 0.78 -0.68
CA TYR A 25 0.69 1.37 -0.16
C TYR A 25 -0.37 0.31 0.14
N ALA A 26 -0.62 -0.62 -0.79
CA ALA A 26 -1.56 -1.70 -0.58
C ALA A 26 -1.16 -2.53 0.66
N LEU A 27 0.10 -2.93 0.78
CA LEU A 27 0.55 -3.74 1.90
C LEU A 27 0.46 -3.00 3.26
N VAL A 28 0.77 -1.70 3.30
CA VAL A 28 0.64 -0.90 4.54
C VAL A 28 -0.79 -0.90 5.05
N ILE A 29 -1.79 -0.82 4.16
CA ILE A 29 -3.21 -0.80 4.56
C ILE A 29 -3.64 -2.14 5.16
N HIS A 30 -3.03 -3.24 4.72
CA HIS A 30 -3.41 -4.58 5.15
C HIS A 30 -2.57 -5.10 6.33
N ASP A 31 -1.38 -4.54 6.57
CA ASP A 31 -0.54 -4.95 7.69
C ASP A 31 -1.24 -4.73 9.03
N GLY A 32 -1.24 -5.77 9.87
CA GLY A 32 -1.87 -5.74 11.17
C GLY A 32 -3.38 -5.95 11.19
N MET A 33 -4.06 -6.00 10.03
CA MET A 33 -5.47 -6.40 9.96
C MET A 33 -5.66 -7.85 10.42
N THR A 34 -6.81 -8.14 11.03
CA THR A 34 -7.18 -9.51 11.42
C THR A 34 -8.16 -10.07 10.39
N LEU A 35 -7.78 -11.17 9.76
CA LEU A 35 -8.63 -11.97 8.90
C LEU A 35 -9.35 -13.02 9.74
N LEU A 36 -10.62 -13.24 9.42
CA LEU A 36 -11.45 -14.30 10.01
C LEU A 36 -11.64 -15.40 8.98
N GLY A 37 -11.47 -16.64 9.40
CA GLY A 37 -11.85 -17.82 8.63
C GLY A 37 -13.34 -18.05 8.66
N ASP A 38 -13.83 -18.78 7.66
CA ASP A 38 -15.23 -19.18 7.55
C ASP A 38 -15.58 -20.40 8.43
N ASP A 39 -14.66 -20.83 9.30
CA ASP A 39 -14.86 -21.93 10.24
C ASP A 39 -15.65 -21.51 11.50
N GLU A 40 -16.18 -22.48 12.22
CA GLU A 40 -16.86 -22.26 13.50
C GLU A 40 -16.17 -23.07 14.62
N PRO A 41 -15.53 -22.42 15.61
CA PRO A 41 -15.38 -20.97 15.76
C PRO A 41 -14.36 -20.39 14.75
N PRO A 42 -14.52 -19.12 14.32
CA PRO A 42 -13.70 -18.55 13.26
C PRO A 42 -12.24 -18.44 13.68
N THR A 43 -11.37 -19.04 12.88
CA THR A 43 -9.93 -18.89 13.05
C THR A 43 -9.54 -17.45 12.74
N ARG A 44 -8.66 -16.87 13.57
CA ARG A 44 -8.21 -15.49 13.43
C ARG A 44 -6.74 -15.47 13.02
N TRP A 45 -6.43 -14.80 11.91
CA TRP A 45 -5.06 -14.58 11.48
C TRP A 45 -4.75 -13.10 11.42
N ARG A 46 -3.66 -12.70 12.07
CA ARG A 46 -3.13 -11.35 11.90
C ARG A 46 -2.26 -11.31 10.65
N VAL A 47 -2.61 -10.44 9.71
CA VAL A 47 -1.78 -10.15 8.55
C VAL A 47 -0.49 -9.50 9.04
N ASN A 48 0.64 -10.07 8.64
CA ASN A 48 1.96 -9.52 8.90
C ASN A 48 2.75 -9.55 7.60
N VAL A 49 2.83 -8.39 6.95
CA VAL A 49 3.52 -8.21 5.67
C VAL A 49 4.77 -7.33 5.81
N LYS A 50 5.31 -7.26 7.03
CA LYS A 50 6.50 -6.45 7.32
C LYS A 50 7.72 -6.87 6.51
N ALA A 51 7.86 -8.15 6.19
CA ALA A 51 8.96 -8.64 5.37
C ALA A 51 8.86 -8.15 3.92
N GLU A 52 7.65 -8.16 3.36
CA GLU A 52 7.34 -7.66 2.02
C GLU A 52 7.52 -6.15 1.95
N LEU A 53 7.02 -5.42 2.95
CA LEU A 53 7.24 -3.98 3.09
C LEU A 53 8.74 -3.64 3.13
N HIS A 54 9.53 -4.37 3.92
CA HIS A 54 10.97 -4.15 3.99
C HIS A 54 11.67 -4.36 2.64
N ARG A 55 11.28 -5.38 1.87
CA ARG A 55 11.82 -5.62 0.52
C ARG A 55 11.47 -4.52 -0.46
N ILE A 56 10.24 -4.02 -0.42
CA ILE A 56 9.81 -2.91 -1.29
C ILE A 56 10.53 -1.62 -0.90
N ASP A 57 10.70 -1.35 0.39
CA ASP A 57 11.44 -0.19 0.87
C ASP A 57 12.89 -0.22 0.42
N ALA A 58 13.54 -1.39 0.49
CA ALA A 58 14.89 -1.57 -0.04
C ALA A 58 14.95 -1.34 -1.56
N ALA A 59 13.99 -1.85 -2.32
CA ALA A 59 13.92 -1.65 -3.78
C ALA A 59 13.72 -0.17 -4.15
N LEU A 60 12.84 0.55 -3.44
CA LEU A 60 12.62 1.98 -3.62
C LEU A 60 13.87 2.80 -3.25
N GLN A 61 14.58 2.42 -2.18
CA GLN A 61 15.83 3.06 -1.79
C GLN A 61 16.92 2.88 -2.85
N LEU A 62 17.04 1.67 -3.43
CA LEU A 62 17.95 1.40 -4.54
C LEU A 62 17.59 2.22 -5.80
N ALA A 63 16.31 2.51 -6.01
CA ALA A 63 15.83 3.38 -7.07
C ALA A 63 15.98 4.89 -6.76
N GLY A 64 16.58 5.25 -5.62
CA GLY A 64 16.79 6.65 -5.22
C GLY A 64 15.55 7.36 -4.69
N VAL A 65 14.46 6.63 -4.40
CA VAL A 65 13.23 7.18 -3.85
C VAL A 65 13.30 7.19 -2.32
N THR A 66 13.48 8.38 -1.74
CA THR A 66 13.45 8.57 -0.29
C THR A 66 12.02 8.61 0.24
N GLN A 67 11.76 7.86 1.30
CA GLN A 67 10.42 7.59 1.81
C GLN A 67 9.82 8.82 2.50
N GLN A 68 8.90 9.52 1.84
CA GLN A 68 7.93 10.36 2.55
C GLN A 68 6.77 9.48 3.03
N PRO A 69 6.18 9.74 4.22
CA PRO A 69 5.01 9.02 4.67
C PRO A 69 3.87 9.15 3.66
N LEU A 70 3.45 8.04 3.06
CA LEU A 70 2.24 8.01 2.25
C LEU A 70 1.04 8.21 3.18
N ARG A 71 0.17 9.18 2.86
CA ARG A 71 -1.09 9.32 3.57
C ARG A 71 -1.98 8.14 3.19
N PRO A 72 -2.59 7.44 4.17
CA PRO A 72 -3.63 6.47 3.85
C PRO A 72 -4.74 7.16 3.03
N PRO A 73 -5.44 6.42 2.15
CA PRO A 73 -6.64 6.98 1.55
C PRO A 73 -7.56 7.27 2.73
N MET A 74 -8.07 8.49 2.82
CA MET A 74 -9.19 8.72 3.70
C MET A 74 -10.28 7.76 3.22
N LEU A 75 -10.57 6.72 4.02
CA LEU A 75 -11.84 6.04 3.91
C LEU A 75 -12.84 7.16 4.12
N ASP A 76 -13.59 7.49 3.08
CA ASP A 76 -14.78 8.31 3.19
C ASP A 76 -15.71 7.52 4.10
N ARG A 77 -15.51 7.65 5.41
CA ARG A 77 -16.45 7.23 6.43
C ARG A 77 -17.58 8.20 6.20
N GLY A 78 -18.49 7.83 5.30
CA GLY A 78 -19.80 8.41 5.22
C GLY A 78 -20.36 8.36 6.64
N ASP A 79 -20.26 9.49 7.33
CA ASP A 79 -20.90 9.74 8.59
C ASP A 79 -22.40 9.75 8.31
N GLY A 80 -22.96 8.55 8.19
CA GLY A 80 -24.37 8.29 8.37
C GLY A 80 -24.68 8.37 9.86
N VAL A 81 -24.51 9.55 10.45
CA VAL A 81 -25.25 9.93 11.66
C VAL A 81 -26.58 10.48 11.17
N PRO A 82 -27.70 9.73 11.26
CA PRO A 82 -29.00 10.35 11.07
C PRO A 82 -29.20 11.38 12.21
N PRO A 83 -29.61 12.61 11.89
CA PRO A 83 -29.97 13.60 12.89
C PRO A 83 -31.35 13.24 13.44
N ASP A 84 -31.41 12.33 14.41
CA ASP A 84 -32.57 12.28 15.28
C ASP A 84 -32.21 11.76 16.68
N ALA A 85 -31.78 12.70 17.50
CA ALA A 85 -31.80 12.59 18.95
C ALA A 85 -32.39 13.90 19.49
N SER A 86 -33.69 14.09 19.26
CA SER A 86 -34.51 15.04 19.99
C SER A 86 -35.97 14.60 19.93
N GLU A 87 -36.40 13.84 20.93
CA GLU A 87 -37.64 14.09 21.70
C GLU A 87 -37.63 13.24 22.99
#